data_AF-Q31RM2-F1
#
_entry.id   AF-Q31RM2-F1
#
_cell.length_a   1.000
_cell.length_b   1.000
_cell.length_c   1.000
_cell.angle_alpha   90.00
_cell.angle_beta   90.00
_cell.angle_gamma   90.00
#
_symmetry.space_group_name_H-M   'P 1'
#
loop_
_entity.id
_entity.type
_entity.pdbx_description
1 polymer ?
#
loop_
_entity_poly.entity_id
_entity_poly.type
_entity_poly.pdbx_seq_one_letter_code
_entity_poly.pdbx_strand_id
1 'polypeptide(L)'
;MTTLPLPETPLYNHSLPAIETWLRDLGSIQDLEALNCWSLRHTDWSAEIELGTDQIVVCYRSAGEAGQDLTRAYKYSLSRADLEAVILGGP
;
A
#
# COMPACT_ATOMS: atom_id res chain seq x y z
N MET A 1 11.17 -0.35 -19.32
CA MET A 1 11.83 -0.17 -18.02
C MET A 1 11.34 1.14 -17.44
N THR A 2 10.23 1.13 -16.70
CA THR A 2 9.67 2.35 -16.12
C THR A 2 10.41 2.59 -14.82
N THR A 3 11.42 3.46 -14.86
CA THR A 3 12.19 3.84 -13.67
C THR A 3 11.23 4.50 -12.70
N LEU A 4 11.04 3.90 -11.52
CA LEU A 4 10.27 4.53 -10.46
C LEU A 4 11.02 5.82 -10.03
N PRO A 5 10.31 6.94 -9.78
CA PRO A 5 10.93 8.14 -9.25
C PRO A 5 11.60 7.87 -7.91
N LEU A 6 12.46 8.80 -7.48
CA LEU A 6 13.21 8.68 -6.22
C LEU A 6 12.24 8.35 -5.07
N PRO A 7 12.59 7.38 -4.21
CA PRO A 7 11.71 6.90 -3.13
C PRO A 7 11.38 7.97 -2.08
N GLU A 8 12.13 9.07 -2.06
CA GLU A 8 11.89 10.24 -1.21
C GLU A 8 10.76 11.14 -1.74
N THR A 9 10.36 10.99 -3.01
CA THR A 9 9.31 11.80 -3.63
C THR A 9 7.94 11.44 -3.05
N PRO A 10 7.12 12.41 -2.62
CA PRO A 10 5.77 12.17 -2.13
C PRO A 10 4.93 11.41 -3.15
N LEU A 11 4.07 10.50 -2.68
CA LEU A 11 3.30 9.64 -3.57
C LEU A 11 2.41 10.43 -4.56
N TYR A 12 1.91 11.62 -4.18
CA TYR A 12 1.08 12.45 -5.06
C TYR A 12 1.80 12.94 -6.33
N ASN A 13 3.14 12.93 -6.34
CA ASN A 13 3.95 13.29 -7.50
C ASN A 13 4.15 12.11 -8.46
N HIS A 14 3.72 10.90 -8.08
CA HIS A 14 3.80 9.71 -8.92
C HIS A 14 2.50 9.54 -9.70
N SER A 15 2.61 9.12 -10.96
CA SER A 15 1.43 8.72 -11.72
C SER A 15 0.84 7.42 -11.15
N LEU A 16 -0.48 7.25 -11.23
CA LEU A 16 -1.16 6.01 -10.84
C LEU A 16 -0.45 4.72 -11.33
N PRO A 17 -0.06 4.58 -12.62
CA PRO A 17 0.65 3.38 -13.09
C PRO A 17 2.01 3.13 -12.42
N ALA A 18 2.68 4.17 -11.91
CA ALA A 18 3.91 4.01 -11.14
C ALA A 18 3.60 3.46 -9.74
N ILE A 19 2.53 3.93 -9.10
CA ILE A 19 2.04 3.42 -7.81
C ILE A 19 1.62 1.96 -7.95
N GLU A 20 0.84 1.62 -8.98
CA GLU A 20 0.42 0.23 -9.25
C GLU A 20 1.61 -0.69 -9.50
N THR A 21 2.62 -0.22 -10.25
CA THR A 21 3.85 -0.99 -10.47
C THR A 21 4.63 -1.21 -9.18
N TRP A 22 4.68 -0.19 -8.30
CA TRP A 22 5.30 -0.30 -6.98
C TRP A 22 4.56 -1.30 -6.09
N LEU A 23 3.22 -1.23 -6.00
CA LEU A 23 2.44 -2.18 -5.22
C LEU A 23 2.66 -3.63 -5.68
N ARG A 24 2.76 -3.82 -7.00
CA ARG A 24 3.08 -5.13 -7.59
C ARG A 24 4.51 -5.59 -7.23
N ASP A 25 5.47 -4.68 -7.17
CA ASP A 25 6.86 -4.94 -6.77
C ASP A 25 6.95 -5.35 -5.29
N LEU A 26 6.09 -4.77 -4.43
CA LEU A 26 5.92 -5.18 -3.03
C LEU A 26 5.34 -6.59 -2.85
N GLY A 27 4.90 -7.23 -3.94
CA GLY A 27 4.19 -8.52 -3.88
C GLY A 27 2.69 -8.38 -3.61
N SER A 28 2.14 -7.17 -3.74
CA SER A 28 0.69 -6.97 -3.70
C SER A 28 0.07 -7.42 -5.03
N ILE A 29 -1.13 -7.99 -4.94
CA ILE A 29 -1.89 -8.48 -6.09
C ILE A 29 -3.06 -7.53 -6.31
N GLN A 30 -3.13 -6.90 -7.49
CA GLN A 30 -4.26 -6.04 -7.85
C GLN A 30 -5.55 -6.85 -7.95
N ASP A 31 -6.62 -6.31 -7.39
CA ASP A 31 -7.95 -6.87 -7.54
C ASP A 31 -8.52 -6.55 -8.93
N LEU A 32 -9.10 -7.57 -9.58
CA LEU A 32 -9.69 -7.44 -10.92
C LEU A 32 -11.05 -6.73 -10.88
N GLU A 33 -11.74 -6.78 -9.75
CA GLU A 33 -13.05 -6.17 -9.53
C GLU A 33 -12.92 -4.71 -9.08
N ALA A 34 -11.87 -4.40 -8.32
CA ALA A 34 -11.56 -3.07 -7.82
C ALA A 34 -10.09 -2.75 -8.10
N LEU A 35 -9.82 -2.03 -9.19
CA LEU A 35 -8.45 -1.69 -9.64
C LEU A 35 -7.66 -0.85 -8.62
N ASN A 36 -8.38 -0.15 -7.74
CA ASN A 36 -7.83 0.59 -6.62
C ASN A 36 -7.53 -0.28 -5.39
N CYS A 37 -7.99 -1.54 -5.37
CA CYS A 37 -7.73 -2.48 -4.29
C CYS A 37 -6.59 -3.43 -4.65
N TRP A 38 -5.76 -3.70 -3.65
CA TRP A 38 -4.54 -4.47 -3.75
C TRP A 38 -4.39 -5.36 -2.53
N SER A 39 -4.27 -6.65 -2.75
CA SER A 39 -4.14 -7.64 -1.68
C SER A 39 -2.66 -7.97 -1.43
N LEU A 40 -2.15 -7.65 -0.25
CA LEU A 40 -0.80 -7.98 0.19
C LEU A 40 -0.84 -9.17 1.16
N ARG A 41 -0.15 -10.25 0.80
CA ARG A 41 -0.03 -11.43 1.67
C ARG A 41 1.41 -11.60 2.11
N HIS A 42 1.62 -11.51 3.42
CA HIS A 42 2.87 -11.82 4.08
C HIS A 42 2.77 -13.18 4.80
N THR A 43 3.90 -13.70 5.26
CA THR A 43 3.95 -15.03 5.92
C THR A 43 3.16 -15.07 7.23
N ASP A 44 3.18 -13.96 7.97
CA ASP A 44 2.63 -13.86 9.33
C ASP A 44 1.32 -13.05 9.38
N TRP A 45 1.08 -12.20 8.37
CA TRP A 45 -0.06 -11.29 8.30
C TRP A 45 -0.51 -11.07 6.86
N SER A 46 -1.72 -10.57 6.68
CA SER A 46 -2.24 -10.15 5.38
C SER A 46 -2.83 -8.74 5.49
N ALA A 47 -2.70 -7.95 4.44
CA ALA A 47 -3.27 -6.62 4.38
C ALA A 47 -3.96 -6.35 3.04
N GLU A 48 -5.01 -5.56 3.07
CA GLU A 48 -5.67 -5.03 1.88
C GLU A 48 -5.34 -3.54 1.76
N ILE A 49 -4.82 -3.15 0.62
CA ILE A 49 -4.39 -1.79 0.31
C ILE A 49 -5.40 -1.20 -0.67
N GLU A 50 -6.07 -0.13 -0.28
CA GLU A 50 -6.99 0.62 -1.11
C GLU A 50 -6.39 1.99 -1.44
N LEU A 51 -6.25 2.26 -2.74
CA LEU A 51 -5.85 3.55 -3.27
C LEU A 51 -7.07 4.47 -3.29
N GLY A 52 -7.12 5.40 -2.33
CA GLY A 52 -8.11 6.47 -2.31
C GLY A 52 -7.70 7.67 -3.16
N THR A 53 -8.47 8.75 -3.08
CA THR A 53 -8.24 9.97 -3.87
C THR A 53 -7.04 10.80 -3.39
N ASP A 54 -6.79 10.87 -2.08
CA ASP A 54 -5.69 11.63 -1.46
C ASP A 54 -4.83 10.78 -0.49
N GLN A 55 -5.23 9.54 -0.25
CA GLN A 55 -4.64 8.68 0.76
C GLN A 55 -4.68 7.22 0.32
N ILE A 56 -3.73 6.44 0.83
CA ILE A 56 -3.75 4.98 0.81
C ILE A 56 -4.36 4.50 2.12
N VAL A 57 -5.31 3.58 2.04
CA VAL A 57 -5.86 2.88 3.19
C VAL A 57 -5.29 1.48 3.22
N VAL A 58 -4.73 1.05 4.34
CA VAL A 58 -4.12 -0.26 4.53
C VAL A 58 -4.87 -0.96 5.66
N CYS A 59 -5.56 -2.04 5.33
CA CYS A 59 -6.37 -2.84 6.24
C CYS A 59 -5.64 -4.15 6.54
N TYR A 60 -4.93 -4.22 7.66
CA TYR A 60 -4.30 -5.44 8.14
C TYR A 60 -5.35 -6.38 8.72
N ARG A 61 -5.42 -7.60 8.20
CA ARG A 61 -6.39 -8.62 8.60
C ARG A 61 -5.93 -9.36 9.84
N SER A 62 -6.83 -9.51 10.82
CA SER A 62 -6.58 -10.21 12.10
C SER A 62 -5.35 -9.73 12.87
N ALA A 63 -5.04 -8.44 12.76
CA ALA A 63 -3.81 -7.83 13.26
C ALA A 63 -3.98 -7.05 14.59
N GLY A 64 -5.22 -6.76 15.00
CA GLY A 64 -5.50 -6.05 16.25
C GLY A 64 -5.48 -6.94 17.49
N GLU A 65 -5.49 -6.31 18.68
CA GLU A 65 -5.41 -6.96 20.01
C GLU A 65 -6.48 -8.03 20.29
N ALA A 66 -7.57 -8.06 19.52
CA ALA A 66 -8.65 -9.05 19.63
C ALA A 66 -8.93 -9.79 18.30
N GLY A 67 -7.95 -9.87 17.40
CA GLY A 67 -8.13 -10.44 16.06
C GLY A 67 -8.97 -9.57 15.13
N GLN A 68 -9.09 -8.27 15.47
CA GLN A 68 -9.79 -7.28 14.65
C GLN A 68 -8.92 -6.85 13.48
N ASP A 69 -9.56 -6.40 12.41
CA ASP A 69 -8.86 -5.79 11.29
C ASP A 69 -8.36 -4.40 11.71
N LEU A 70 -7.09 -4.12 11.46
CA LEU A 70 -6.46 -2.84 11.76
C LEU A 70 -6.35 -2.03 10.46
N THR A 71 -7.15 -0.96 10.37
CA THR A 71 -7.11 -0.04 9.23
C THR A 71 -6.25 1.17 9.54
N ARG A 72 -5.28 1.47 8.68
CA ARG A 72 -4.42 2.66 8.75
C ARG A 72 -4.52 3.44 7.45
N ALA A 73 -4.77 4.74 7.55
CA ALA A 73 -4.83 5.64 6.41
C ALA A 73 -3.58 6.53 6.37
N TYR A 74 -2.92 6.57 5.22
CA TYR A 74 -1.69 7.30 4.99
C TYR A 74 -1.88 8.26 3.82
N LYS A 75 -1.58 9.55 4.03
CA LYS A 75 -1.72 10.56 2.97
C LYS A 75 -0.68 10.37 1.87
N TYR A 76 -1.04 10.71 0.64
CA TYR A 76 -0.11 10.75 -0.49
C TYR A 76 1.00 11.81 -0.36
N SER A 77 0.91 12.68 0.65
CA SER A 77 2.00 13.58 1.03
C SER A 77 3.22 12.83 1.61
N LEU A 78 3.06 11.57 2.03
CA LEU A 78 4.18 10.74 2.49
C LEU A 78 5.05 10.26 1.34
N SER A 79 6.35 10.14 1.61
CA SER A 79 7.31 9.58 0.67
C SER A 79 7.03 8.10 0.45
N ARG A 80 7.32 7.61 -0.76
CA ARG A 80 7.19 6.18 -1.10
C ARG A 80 7.93 5.27 -0.11
N ALA A 81 9.16 5.63 0.27
CA ALA A 81 9.94 4.86 1.25
C ALA A 81 9.26 4.77 2.62
N ASP A 82 8.62 5.85 3.06
CA ASP A 82 7.92 5.88 4.35
C ASP A 82 6.70 4.97 4.31
N LEU A 83 5.90 5.07 3.23
CA LEU A 83 4.77 4.19 2.97
C LEU A 83 5.19 2.72 2.89
N GLU A 84 6.26 2.42 2.17
CA GLU A 84 6.81 1.07 2.08
C GLU A 84 7.24 0.54 3.44
N ALA A 85 7.96 1.33 4.23
CA ALA A 85 8.38 0.95 5.57
C ALA A 85 7.21 0.69 6.52
N VAL A 86 6.15 1.51 6.47
CA VAL A 86 4.96 1.29 7.32
C VAL A 86 4.07 0.17 6.84
N ILE A 87 4.00 -0.10 5.52
CA ILE A 87 3.21 -1.21 4.95
C ILE A 87 3.91 -2.54 5.23
N LEU A 88 5.22 -2.64 4.96
CA LEU A 88 6.01 -3.85 5.19
C LEU A 88 6.34 -4.08 6.66
N GLY A 89 6.36 -3.01 7.46
CA GLY A 89 6.56 -3.08 8.91
C GLY A 89 5.46 -3.85 9.63
N GLY A 90 4.29 -4.01 9.01
CA GLY A 90 3.16 -4.72 9.59
C GLY A 90 2.41 -3.89 10.65
N PRO A 91 1.42 -4.51 11.31
CA PRO A 91 0.54 -3.85 12.27
C PRO A 91 1.19 -3.36 13.56
#